data_AF-A0A8K1ZYE9-F1
#
_entry.id   AF-A0A8K1ZYE9-F1
#
_cell.length_a   1.000
_cell.length_b   1.000
_cell.length_c   1.000
_cell.angle_alpha   90.00
_cell.angle_beta   90.00
_cell.angle_gamma   90.00
#
_symmetry.space_group_name_H-M   'P 1'
#
loop_
_entity.id
_entity.type
_entity.pdbx_description
1 polymer ?
#
loop_
_entity_poly.entity_id
_entity_poly.type
_entity_poly.pdbx_seq_one_letter_code
_entity_poly.pdbx_strand_id
1 'polypeptide(L)'
;MLSLDTPQLAAVGFFIENPFHVVQVDCAVNNITFAHELGHNLGACDDRDSSGDCEGSSAFAHGYQDTENQFRTIMSYDCPVSGGCPRVNRWSNPQQRFLTRILGIPQLADNVRSLNAFVR
;
A
#
# COMPACT_ATOMS: atom_id res chain seq x y z
N MET A 1 14.23 -35.04 -11.80
CA MET A 1 13.84 -34.30 -10.58
C MET A 1 14.45 -32.91 -10.72
N LEU A 2 13.70 -31.98 -11.31
CA LEU A 2 14.11 -30.58 -11.47
C LEU A 2 13.77 -29.88 -10.15
N SER A 3 14.78 -29.33 -9.47
CA SER A 3 14.60 -28.49 -8.29
C SER A 3 13.82 -27.23 -8.69
N LEU A 4 12.74 -26.95 -7.97
CA LEU A 4 11.82 -25.83 -8.18
C LEU A 4 12.22 -24.60 -7.35
N ASP A 5 13.48 -24.49 -6.92
CA ASP A 5 13.88 -23.52 -5.89
C ASP A 5 14.43 -22.19 -6.43
N THR A 6 14.18 -21.84 -7.69
CA THR A 6 14.46 -20.47 -8.16
C THR A 6 13.28 -19.55 -7.83
N PRO A 7 13.45 -18.53 -6.97
CA PRO A 7 12.39 -17.57 -6.68
C PRO A 7 12.00 -16.86 -7.98
N GLN A 8 10.74 -16.99 -8.37
CA GLN A 8 10.21 -16.24 -9.49
C GLN A 8 10.05 -14.77 -9.05
N LEU A 9 10.40 -13.84 -9.93
CA LEU A 9 10.29 -12.39 -9.69
C LEU A 9 9.27 -11.80 -10.67
N ALA A 10 8.48 -10.84 -10.21
CA ALA A 10 7.58 -10.02 -11.01
C ALA A 10 8.03 -8.55 -10.93
N ALA A 11 8.03 -7.83 -12.06
CA ALA A 11 8.44 -6.44 -12.12
C ALA A 11 7.29 -5.54 -12.57
N VAL A 12 7.18 -4.35 -11.97
CA VAL A 12 6.25 -3.28 -12.37
C VAL A 12 7.03 -2.01 -12.61
N GLY A 13 6.84 -1.39 -13.77
CA GLY A 13 7.45 -0.10 -14.10
C GLY A 13 6.41 0.91 -14.56
N PHE A 14 6.68 2.20 -14.29
CA PHE A 14 5.93 3.33 -14.85
C PHE A 14 6.90 4.29 -15.55
N PHE A 15 6.55 4.78 -16.74
CA PHE A 15 7.43 5.65 -17.51
C PHE A 15 7.08 7.10 -17.26
N ILE A 16 7.81 7.72 -16.34
CA ILE A 16 8.06 9.16 -16.44
C ILE A 16 9.55 9.54 -16.31
N GLU A 17 10.43 8.75 -15.65
CA GLU A 17 11.90 8.60 -15.97
C GLU A 17 12.58 7.30 -15.41
N ASN A 18 11.85 6.17 -15.29
CA ASN A 18 12.27 4.80 -14.87
C ASN A 18 12.07 4.34 -13.40
N PRO A 19 10.98 4.68 -12.68
CA PRO A 19 10.62 3.94 -11.48
C PRO A 19 10.16 2.52 -11.83
N PHE A 20 10.88 1.53 -11.31
CA PHE A 20 10.52 0.12 -11.37
C PHE A 20 10.67 -0.51 -9.99
N HIS A 21 9.83 -1.50 -9.72
CA HIS A 21 9.93 -2.32 -8.53
C HIS A 21 9.96 -3.79 -8.92
N VAL A 22 10.72 -4.57 -8.16
CA VAL A 22 10.84 -6.02 -8.33
C VAL A 22 10.28 -6.67 -7.07
N VAL A 23 9.34 -7.57 -7.26
CA VAL A 23 8.63 -8.26 -6.19
C VAL A 23 8.84 -9.76 -6.34
N GLN A 24 9.07 -10.45 -5.23
CA GLN A 24 9.06 -11.91 -5.21
C GLN A 24 7.64 -12.42 -5.53
N VAL A 25 7.51 -13.34 -6.48
CA VAL A 25 6.19 -13.83 -6.96
C VAL A 25 5.34 -14.36 -5.82
N ASP A 26 5.92 -15.07 -4.87
CA ASP A 26 5.19 -15.58 -3.69
C ASP A 26 4.64 -14.46 -2.81
N CYS A 27 5.31 -13.31 -2.74
CA CYS A 27 4.88 -12.14 -1.98
C CYS A 27 3.95 -11.21 -2.77
N ALA A 28 4.00 -11.28 -4.11
CA ALA A 28 3.24 -10.41 -5.01
C ALA A 28 1.74 -10.43 -4.68
N VAL A 29 1.18 -11.63 -4.49
CA VAL A 29 -0.23 -11.82 -4.14
C VAL A 29 -0.41 -12.09 -2.66
N ASN A 30 0.35 -13.01 -2.05
CA ASN A 30 0.09 -13.45 -0.67
C ASN A 30 0.30 -12.35 0.38
N ASN A 31 1.16 -11.37 0.10
CA ASN A 31 1.39 -10.20 0.96
C ASN A 31 0.97 -8.88 0.29
N ILE A 32 0.32 -8.96 -0.86
CA ILE A 32 -0.18 -7.81 -1.62
C ILE A 32 0.97 -6.84 -2.00
N THR A 33 2.22 -7.33 -2.01
CA THR A 33 3.42 -6.49 -2.22
C THR A 33 3.42 -5.87 -3.61
N PHE A 34 2.94 -6.58 -4.63
CA PHE A 34 2.87 -6.02 -5.98
C PHE A 34 1.98 -4.77 -6.05
N ALA A 35 0.83 -4.80 -5.38
CA ALA A 35 -0.05 -3.64 -5.33
C ALA A 35 0.58 -2.51 -4.51
N HIS A 36 1.27 -2.81 -3.42
CA HIS A 36 1.99 -1.83 -2.61
C HIS A 36 3.05 -1.07 -3.43
N GLU A 37 3.91 -1.78 -4.14
CA GLU A 37 4.92 -1.16 -5.00
C GLU A 37 4.29 -0.39 -6.17
N LEU A 38 3.19 -0.89 -6.74
CA LEU A 38 2.43 -0.14 -7.73
C LEU A 38 1.88 1.16 -7.14
N GLY A 39 1.47 1.17 -5.88
CA GLY A 39 1.05 2.38 -5.18
C GLY A 39 2.15 3.44 -5.16
N HIS A 40 3.38 3.06 -4.78
CA HIS A 40 4.53 3.97 -4.82
C HIS A 40 4.79 4.54 -6.23
N ASN A 41 4.74 3.70 -7.26
CA ASN A 41 4.87 4.15 -8.66
C ASN A 41 3.81 5.18 -9.08
N LEU A 42 2.62 5.12 -8.48
CA LEU A 42 1.50 6.03 -8.74
C LEU A 42 1.45 7.21 -7.75
N GLY A 43 2.52 7.42 -6.97
CA GLY A 43 2.65 8.54 -6.03
C GLY A 43 1.98 8.34 -4.68
N ALA A 44 1.60 7.11 -4.32
CA ALA A 44 1.10 6.79 -2.99
C ALA A 44 2.25 6.61 -1.98
N CYS A 45 1.95 7.00 -0.75
CA CYS A 45 2.84 6.97 0.39
C CYS A 45 2.44 5.91 1.39
N ASP A 46 3.44 5.49 2.14
CA ASP A 46 3.25 4.71 3.34
C ASP A 46 2.36 5.44 4.37
N ASP A 47 1.89 4.74 5.40
CA ASP A 47 1.13 5.41 6.46
C ASP A 47 1.97 6.43 7.20
N ARG A 48 1.33 7.58 7.45
CA ARG A 48 2.00 8.78 7.96
C ARG A 48 2.60 8.58 9.35
N ASP A 49 1.96 7.78 10.19
CA ASP A 49 2.42 7.55 11.56
C ASP A 49 3.74 6.76 11.59
N SER A 50 3.97 5.90 10.59
CA SER A 50 5.19 5.11 10.48
C SER A 50 6.26 5.75 9.59
N SER A 51 5.89 6.45 8.52
CA SER A 51 6.85 6.97 7.51
C SER A 51 7.06 8.49 7.54
N GLY A 52 6.20 9.23 8.23
CA GLY A 52 6.13 10.69 8.07
C GLY A 52 5.57 11.12 6.72
N ASP A 53 5.78 12.39 6.37
CA ASP A 53 5.34 12.97 5.10
C ASP A 53 6.25 12.53 3.94
N CYS A 54 5.67 12.25 2.77
CA CYS A 54 6.45 12.04 1.57
C CYS A 54 6.69 13.33 0.80
N GLU A 55 7.92 13.55 0.40
CA GLU A 55 8.25 14.62 -0.53
C GLU A 55 7.61 14.37 -1.91
N GLY A 56 7.03 15.41 -2.51
CA GLY A 56 6.45 15.34 -3.85
C GLY A 56 5.09 14.65 -3.97
N SER A 57 4.51 14.14 -2.87
CA SER A 57 3.15 13.60 -2.86
C SER A 57 2.14 14.54 -2.22
N SER A 58 0.86 14.30 -2.47
CA SER A 58 -0.22 15.02 -1.81
C SER A 58 -0.30 14.64 -0.34
N ALA A 59 -0.60 15.60 0.55
CA ALA A 59 -0.66 15.38 2.01
C ALA A 59 -1.65 14.29 2.48
N PHE A 60 -2.58 13.88 1.61
CA PHE A 60 -3.57 12.84 1.88
C PHE A 60 -3.21 11.48 1.27
N ALA A 61 -2.12 11.38 0.50
CA ALA A 61 -1.79 10.21 -0.30
C ALA A 61 -1.16 9.07 0.52
N HIS A 62 -1.55 8.89 1.78
CA HIS A 62 -0.97 7.91 2.71
C HIS A 62 -1.85 6.68 2.90
N GLY A 63 -1.22 5.56 3.27
CA GLY A 63 -1.89 4.39 3.83
C GLY A 63 -2.61 4.69 5.16
N TYR A 64 -3.37 3.71 5.65
CA TYR A 64 -4.15 3.79 6.87
C TYR A 64 -4.02 2.50 7.70
N GLN A 65 -3.68 2.67 8.97
CA GLN A 65 -3.78 1.63 10.00
C GLN A 65 -5.05 1.87 10.81
N ASP A 66 -5.81 0.81 11.07
CA ASP A 66 -6.98 0.90 11.95
C ASP A 66 -6.57 1.27 13.37
N THR A 67 -7.35 2.14 14.03
CA THR A 67 -7.01 2.64 15.37
C THR A 67 -7.02 1.58 16.47
N GLU A 68 -7.66 0.43 16.24
CA GLU A 68 -7.63 -0.74 17.14
C GLU A 68 -6.79 -1.88 16.55
N ASN A 69 -5.95 -1.58 15.55
CA ASN A 69 -5.05 -2.52 14.89
C ASN A 69 -5.77 -3.75 14.31
N GLN A 70 -7.03 -3.62 13.91
CA GLN A 70 -7.79 -4.73 13.31
C GLN A 70 -7.34 -5.05 11.89
N PHE A 71 -6.82 -4.05 11.18
CA PHE A 71 -6.29 -4.19 9.83
C PHE A 71 -5.40 -2.99 9.48
N ARG A 72 -4.73 -3.10 8.33
CA ARG A 72 -4.04 -2.01 7.65
C ARG A 72 -4.29 -2.04 6.15
N THR A 73 -4.28 -0.89 5.49
CA THR A 73 -4.47 -0.78 4.04
C THR A 73 -3.19 -1.11 3.27
N ILE A 74 -3.30 -1.19 1.94
CA ILE A 74 -2.21 -1.65 1.06
C ILE A 74 -0.91 -0.88 1.30
N MET A 75 -0.98 0.44 1.47
CA MET A 75 0.18 1.31 1.68
C MET A 75 0.54 1.51 3.16
N SER A 76 0.26 0.56 4.04
CA SER A 76 0.62 0.71 5.44
C SER A 76 1.66 -0.31 5.87
N TYR A 77 2.60 0.14 6.68
CA TYR A 77 3.45 -0.70 7.51
C TYR A 77 2.62 -1.51 8.48
N ASP A 78 3.26 -2.51 9.08
CA ASP A 78 2.58 -3.36 10.05
C ASP A 78 2.21 -2.56 11.29
N CYS A 79 1.07 -2.88 11.89
CA CYS A 79 0.61 -2.16 13.07
C CYS A 79 1.62 -2.31 14.21
N PRO A 80 1.88 -1.26 15.02
CA PRO A 80 2.88 -1.26 16.08
C PRO A 80 2.41 -2.01 17.35
N VAL A 81 1.93 -3.25 17.19
CA VAL A 81 1.47 -4.14 18.26
C VAL A 81 2.10 -5.53 18.14
N SER A 82 2.17 -6.25 19.25
CA SER A 82 2.66 -7.64 19.24
C SER A 82 1.77 -8.51 18.35
N GLY A 83 2.34 -9.05 17.27
CA GLY A 83 1.61 -9.84 16.27
C GLY A 83 1.08 -9.05 15.06
N GLY A 84 1.26 -7.73 15.03
CA GLY A 84 0.90 -6.88 13.89
C GLY A 84 -0.60 -6.85 13.61
N CYS A 85 -0.95 -6.45 12.38
CA CYS A 85 -2.33 -6.48 11.90
C CYS A 85 -2.41 -6.91 10.43
N PRO A 86 -3.49 -7.59 10.02
CA PRO A 86 -3.61 -8.09 8.66
C PRO A 86 -3.67 -6.93 7.65
N ARG A 87 -2.85 -7.04 6.60
CA ARG A 87 -2.94 -6.16 5.43
C ARG A 87 -4.14 -6.58 4.59
N VAL A 88 -5.07 -5.66 4.38
CA VAL A 88 -6.26 -5.91 3.57
C VAL A 88 -6.05 -5.40 2.16
N ASN A 89 -6.65 -6.08 1.18
CA ASN A 89 -6.63 -5.67 -0.23
C ASN A 89 -7.59 -4.48 -0.46
N ARG A 90 -7.30 -3.35 0.20
CA ARG A 90 -8.03 -2.08 0.12
C ARG A 90 -7.02 -0.94 0.19
N TRP A 91 -7.19 0.05 -0.68
CA TRP A 91 -6.54 1.35 -0.58
C TRP A 91 -7.21 2.18 0.51
N SER A 92 -6.48 3.12 1.14
CA SER A 92 -7.08 4.01 2.13
C SER A 92 -8.17 4.88 1.49
N ASN A 93 -9.32 4.95 2.15
CA ASN A 93 -10.51 5.65 1.68
C ASN A 93 -11.41 6.05 2.85
N PRO A 94 -11.46 7.33 3.24
CA PRO A 94 -12.29 7.79 4.37
C PRO A 94 -13.81 7.70 4.09
N GLN A 95 -14.23 7.46 2.85
CA GLN A 95 -15.64 7.32 2.47
C GLN A 95 -16.14 5.87 2.54
N GLN A 96 -15.25 4.90 2.74
CA GLN A 96 -15.59 3.48 2.77
C GLN A 96 -15.29 2.85 4.14
N ARG A 97 -15.88 1.67 4.34
CA ARG A 97 -15.70 0.88 5.56
C ARG A 97 -15.28 -0.55 5.24
N PHE A 98 -14.48 -1.12 6.12
CA PHE A 98 -14.14 -2.54 6.16
C PHE A 98 -14.47 -3.09 7.53
N LEU A 99 -15.25 -4.17 7.59
CA LEU A 99 -15.77 -4.73 8.85
C LEU A 99 -16.43 -3.66 9.75
N THR A 100 -17.20 -2.75 9.15
CA THR A 100 -17.84 -1.57 9.79
C THR A 100 -16.91 -0.45 10.27
N ARG A 101 -15.60 -0.62 10.16
CA ARG A 101 -14.56 0.37 10.55
C ARG A 101 -14.17 1.23 9.36
N ILE A 102 -13.82 2.50 9.59
CA ILE A 102 -13.46 3.43 8.49
C ILE A 102 -12.15 3.01 7.83
N LEU A 103 -12.01 3.19 6.52
CA LEU A 103 -10.81 2.77 5.76
C LEU A 103 -9.77 3.89 5.58
N GLY A 104 -9.90 5.02 6.26
CA GLY A 104 -9.00 6.15 6.08
C GLY A 104 -9.38 7.34 6.93
N ILE A 105 -8.61 8.42 6.79
CA ILE A 105 -8.81 9.66 7.52
C ILE A 105 -8.93 10.80 6.50
N PRO A 106 -10.00 11.61 6.53
CA PRO A 106 -10.15 12.73 5.61
C PRO A 106 -8.92 13.63 5.58
N GLN A 107 -8.44 13.95 4.37
CA GLN A 107 -7.26 14.79 4.12
C GLN A 107 -5.91 14.28 4.64
N LEU A 108 -5.86 13.07 5.24
CA LEU A 108 -4.63 12.51 5.80
C LEU A 108 -4.30 11.12 5.23
N ALA A 109 -5.30 10.26 5.05
CA ALA A 109 -5.13 8.91 4.50
C ALA A 109 -6.27 8.57 3.53
N ASP A 110 -6.07 8.91 2.27
CA ASP A 110 -7.02 8.80 1.14
C ASP A 110 -6.26 8.50 -0.17
N ASN A 111 -5.65 7.32 -0.27
CA ASN A 111 -4.97 6.86 -1.48
C ASN A 111 -5.94 6.77 -2.67
N VAL A 112 -7.22 6.45 -2.44
CA VAL A 112 -8.19 6.39 -3.54
C VAL A 112 -8.27 7.73 -4.27
N ARG A 113 -8.23 8.85 -3.55
CA ARG A 113 -8.20 10.17 -4.18
C ARG A 113 -6.93 10.43 -4.99
N SER A 114 -5.75 10.09 -4.47
CA SER A 114 -4.48 10.34 -5.19
C SER A 114 -4.32 9.42 -6.41
N LEU A 115 -4.60 8.13 -6.26
CA LEU A 115 -4.51 7.16 -7.34
C LEU A 115 -5.47 7.49 -8.50
N ASN A 116 -6.71 7.90 -8.19
CA ASN A 116 -7.68 8.34 -9.19
C ASN A 116 -7.30 9.63 -9.91
N ALA A 117 -6.39 10.45 -9.34
CA ALA A 117 -5.88 11.64 -10.00
C ALA A 117 -4.77 11.32 -11.00
N PHE A 118 -4.01 10.25 -10.75
CA PHE A 118 -2.88 9.83 -11.58
C PHE A 118 -3.29 9.05 -12.84
N VAL A 119 -4.43 8.34 -12.80
CA VAL A 119 -4.92 7.49 -13.92
C VAL A 119 -5.90 8.19 -14.87
N ARG A 120 -5.98 9.54 -14.82
CA ARG A 120 -6.82 10.35 -15.73
C ARG A 120 -6.01 10.88 -16.89
#